data_AF-A0A2N2SHR3-F1
#
_entry.id   AF-A0A2N2SHR3-F1
#
_cell.length_a   1.000
_cell.length_b   1.000
_cell.length_c   1.000
_cell.angle_alpha   90.00
_cell.angle_beta   90.00
_cell.angle_gamma   90.00
#
_symmetry.space_group_name_H-M   'P 1'
#
loop_
_entity.id
_entity.type
_entity.pdbx_description
1 polymer ?
#
loop_
_entity_poly.entity_id
_entity_poly.type
_entity_poly.pdbx_seq_one_letter_code
_entity_poly.pdbx_strand_id
1 'polypeptide(L)'
;MNRQNDSPVPELGRLLAALCENGSQHLSRVESDLMQTMFLLNEAIEKIGQHFTAIHQAVSEQQAEFELLLAQMVLPAQLKNSEHVSALRDLREVIGDEVNSAVVGMQFHDLTSQLISRTISRSNGLRDLLLTFKAHGDGISAAHEPGEMARLLGDMGESLKHCSADPAGESCHSVRQRHLGCGEIELF
;
A
#
# COMPACT_ATOMS: atom_id res chain seq x y z
N MET A 1 -61.33 15.06 -2.10
CA MET A 1 -60.01 14.76 -1.50
C MET A 1 -59.15 14.09 -2.56
N ASN A 2 -58.38 14.90 -3.30
CA ASN A 2 -57.40 14.39 -4.26
C ASN A 2 -56.20 13.86 -3.47
N ARG A 3 -55.93 12.56 -3.57
CA ARG A 3 -54.64 12.00 -3.16
C ARG A 3 -53.60 12.53 -4.16
N GLN A 4 -52.79 13.50 -3.75
CA GLN A 4 -51.53 13.78 -4.41
C GLN A 4 -50.71 12.48 -4.34
N ASN A 5 -50.56 11.82 -5.49
CA ASN A 5 -49.52 10.83 -5.69
C ASN A 5 -48.20 11.58 -5.70
N ASP A 6 -47.64 11.84 -4.51
CA ASP A 6 -46.22 12.21 -4.39
C ASP A 6 -45.42 10.97 -4.77
N SER A 7 -45.08 10.90 -6.05
CA SER A 7 -44.17 9.88 -6.57
C SER A 7 -42.80 10.08 -5.90
N PRO A 8 -42.21 9.07 -5.23
CA PRO A 8 -40.91 9.20 -4.56
C PRO A 8 -39.71 9.27 -5.53
N VAL A 9 -39.99 9.25 -6.83
CA VAL A 9 -39.02 9.22 -7.94
C VAL A 9 -38.04 10.41 -7.95
N PRO A 10 -38.46 11.68 -7.82
CA PRO A 10 -37.54 12.81 -7.82
C PRO A 10 -36.69 12.87 -6.53
N GLU A 11 -37.19 12.34 -5.43
CA GLU A 11 -36.48 12.26 -4.15
C GLU A 11 -35.38 11.19 -4.20
N LEU A 12 -35.67 10.04 -4.83
CA LEU A 12 -34.69 8.99 -5.11
C LEU A 12 -33.58 9.48 -6.05
N GLY A 13 -33.95 10.17 -7.15
CA GLY A 13 -32.96 10.76 -8.07
C GLY A 13 -32.05 11.76 -7.36
N ARG A 14 -32.61 12.64 -6.51
CA ARG A 14 -31.83 13.60 -5.72
C ARG A 14 -30.91 12.92 -4.71
N LEU A 15 -31.36 11.85 -4.06
CA LEU A 15 -30.55 11.06 -3.13
C LEU A 15 -29.40 10.35 -3.85
N LEU A 16 -29.66 9.74 -5.00
CA LEU A 16 -28.65 9.08 -5.83
C LEU A 16 -27.60 10.07 -6.33
N ALA A 17 -28.03 11.24 -6.82
CA ALA A 17 -27.12 12.31 -7.23
C ALA A 17 -26.24 12.78 -6.07
N ALA A 18 -26.83 13.02 -4.88
CA ALA A 18 -26.09 13.42 -3.69
C ALA A 18 -25.12 12.35 -3.20
N LEU A 19 -25.49 11.07 -3.28
CA LEU A 19 -24.65 9.92 -2.93
C LEU A 19 -23.49 9.76 -3.92
N CYS A 20 -23.73 9.90 -5.22
CA CYS A 20 -22.69 9.80 -6.23
C CYS A 20 -21.68 10.95 -6.13
N GLU A 21 -22.16 12.17 -5.88
CA GLU A 21 -21.31 13.34 -5.70
C GLU A 21 -20.44 13.21 -4.43
N ASN A 22 -21.05 12.92 -3.27
CA ASN A 22 -20.29 12.71 -2.04
C ASN A 22 -19.35 11.52 -2.15
N GLY A 23 -19.82 10.38 -2.65
CA GLY A 23 -19.02 9.17 -2.78
C GLY A 23 -17.81 9.38 -3.70
N SER A 24 -17.98 10.06 -4.84
CA SER A 24 -16.88 10.38 -5.75
C SER A 24 -15.86 11.32 -5.10
N GLN A 25 -16.33 12.33 -4.36
CA GLN A 25 -15.46 13.25 -3.64
C GLN A 25 -14.68 12.53 -2.52
N HIS A 26 -15.33 11.66 -1.76
CA HIS A 26 -14.67 10.87 -0.70
C HIS A 26 -13.64 9.90 -1.28
N LEU A 27 -13.96 9.19 -2.36
CA LEU A 27 -13.03 8.28 -3.02
C LEU A 27 -11.82 9.02 -3.58
N SER A 28 -12.01 10.21 -4.17
CA SER A 28 -10.91 11.04 -4.67
C SER A 28 -9.99 11.51 -3.53
N ARG A 29 -10.53 11.84 -2.36
CA ARG A 29 -9.71 12.17 -1.17
C ARG A 29 -8.94 10.95 -0.67
N VAL A 30 -9.59 9.80 -0.54
CA VAL A 30 -8.94 8.55 -0.13
C VAL A 30 -7.84 8.16 -1.11
N GLU A 31 -8.06 8.33 -2.42
CA GLU A 31 -7.05 8.08 -3.45
C GLU A 31 -5.84 9.01 -3.27
N SER A 32 -6.08 10.31 -3.07
CA SER A 32 -5.02 11.29 -2.80
C SER A 32 -4.22 10.93 -1.55
N ASP A 33 -4.89 10.57 -0.46
CA ASP A 33 -4.26 10.19 0.81
C ASP A 33 -3.44 8.90 0.64
N LEU A 34 -3.94 7.92 -0.11
CA LEU A 34 -3.23 6.67 -0.40
C LEU A 34 -1.99 6.92 -1.27
N MET A 35 -2.09 7.76 -2.31
CA MET A 35 -0.94 8.16 -3.14
C MET A 35 0.12 8.89 -2.32
N GLN A 36 -0.31 9.83 -1.45
CA GLN A 36 0.60 10.54 -0.56
C GLN A 36 1.26 9.60 0.46
N THR A 37 0.50 8.67 1.03
CA THR A 37 1.03 7.66 1.96
C THR A 37 2.05 6.78 1.27
N MET A 38 1.77 6.34 0.04
CA MET A 38 2.72 5.56 -0.76
C MET A 38 4.02 6.34 -1.01
N PHE A 39 3.91 7.61 -1.38
CA PHE A 39 5.07 8.47 -1.60
C PHE A 39 5.91 8.63 -0.32
N LEU A 40 5.29 8.99 0.80
CA LEU A 40 5.99 9.17 2.08
C LEU A 40 6.61 7.88 2.59
N LEU A 41 5.94 6.74 2.39
CA LEU A 41 6.45 5.42 2.76
C LEU A 41 7.69 5.06 1.94
N ASN A 42 7.65 5.26 0.61
CA ASN A 42 8.79 5.07 -0.29
C ASN A 42 9.98 5.92 0.18
N GLU A 43 9.76 7.21 0.45
CA GLU A 43 10.83 8.14 0.86
C GLU A 43 11.43 7.75 2.22
N ALA A 44 10.58 7.38 3.19
CA ALA A 44 11.04 6.95 4.51
C ALA A 44 11.91 5.67 4.42
N ILE A 45 11.50 4.71 3.59
CA ILE A 45 12.21 3.44 3.43
C ILE A 45 13.53 3.63 2.70
N GLU A 46 13.55 4.46 1.65
CA GLU A 46 14.79 4.82 0.97
C GLU A 46 15.79 5.47 1.94
N LYS A 47 15.33 6.43 2.76
CA LYS A 47 16.17 7.05 3.79
C LYS A 47 16.69 6.05 4.82
N ILE A 48 15.84 5.15 5.30
CA ILE A 48 16.25 4.10 6.24
C ILE A 48 17.32 3.20 5.60
N GLY A 49 17.14 2.78 4.36
CA GLY A 49 18.13 1.97 3.63
C GLY A 49 19.46 2.70 3.42
N GLN A 50 19.42 3.99 3.08
CA GLN A 50 20.61 4.84 2.98
C GLN A 50 21.34 4.93 4.33
N HIS A 51 20.60 5.14 5.43
CA HIS A 51 21.19 5.21 6.78
C HIS A 51 21.83 3.88 7.21
N PHE A 52 21.18 2.74 6.99
CA PHE A 52 21.76 1.43 7.30
C PHE A 52 23.05 1.16 6.52
N THR A 53 23.05 1.49 5.22
CA THR A 53 24.24 1.35 4.37
C THR A 53 25.36 2.26 4.85
N ALA A 54 25.06 3.52 5.19
CA ALA A 54 26.04 4.47 5.71
C ALA A 54 26.63 4.02 7.06
N ILE A 55 25.81 3.48 7.96
CA ILE A 55 26.27 2.90 9.24
C ILE A 55 27.21 1.72 8.97
N HIS A 56 26.82 0.79 8.10
CA HIS A 56 27.66 -0.36 7.75
C HIS A 56 29.00 0.06 7.15
N GLN A 57 28.98 1.06 6.26
CA GLN A 57 30.21 1.59 5.67
C GLN A 57 31.10 2.27 6.71
N ALA A 58 30.55 3.13 7.57
CA ALA A 58 31.31 3.79 8.64
C ALA A 58 31.92 2.79 9.62
N VAL A 59 31.19 1.73 10.00
CA VAL A 59 31.71 0.63 10.84
C VAL A 59 32.81 -0.15 10.12
N SER A 60 32.66 -0.40 8.82
CA SER A 60 33.67 -1.08 8.01
C SER A 60 34.96 -0.26 7.87
N GLU A 61 34.83 1.05 7.62
CA GLU A 61 35.97 1.98 7.53
C GLU A 61 36.68 2.12 8.89
N GLN A 62 35.92 2.27 9.98
CA GLN A 62 36.48 2.29 11.33
C GLN A 62 37.29 1.02 11.63
N GLN A 63 36.77 -0.15 11.22
CA GLN A 63 37.45 -1.41 11.44
C GLN A 63 38.72 -1.55 10.57
N ALA A 64 38.70 -1.07 9.32
CA ALA A 64 39.88 -1.08 8.46
C ALA A 64 41.03 -0.25 9.07
N GLU A 65 40.71 0.93 9.60
CA GLU A 65 41.66 1.75 10.35
C GLU A 65 42.15 1.05 11.63
N PHE A 66 41.25 0.38 12.36
CA PHE A 66 41.63 -0.39 13.54
C PHE A 66 42.59 -1.55 13.20
N GLU A 67 42.34 -2.27 12.11
CA GLU A 67 43.21 -3.34 11.63
C GLU A 67 44.58 -2.80 11.16
N LEU A 68 44.62 -1.63 10.53
CA LEU A 68 45.87 -0.95 10.20
C LEU A 68 46.68 -0.59 11.46
N LEU A 69 46.03 -0.04 12.48
CA LEU A 69 46.66 0.29 13.76
C LEU A 69 47.21 -0.95 14.47
N LEU A 70 46.48 -2.07 14.42
CA LEU A 70 46.94 -3.36 14.92
C LEU A 70 48.13 -3.89 14.09
N ALA A 71 48.10 -3.77 12.76
CA ALA A 71 49.17 -4.24 11.90
C ALA A 71 50.48 -3.46 12.11
N GLN A 72 50.39 -2.13 12.25
CA GLN A 72 51.54 -1.22 12.34
C GLN A 72 52.29 -1.26 13.70
N MET A 73 51.95 -2.17 14.62
CA MET A 73 52.53 -2.25 15.98
C MET A 73 52.39 -0.95 16.81
N VAL A 74 51.46 -0.06 16.43
CA VAL A 74 51.19 1.18 17.19
C VAL A 74 50.54 0.86 18.54
N LEU A 75 49.75 -0.22 18.61
CA LEU A 75 49.16 -0.70 19.86
C LEU A 75 50.09 -1.68 20.61
N PRO A 76 50.07 -1.65 21.97
CA PRO A 76 50.77 -2.61 22.82
C PRO A 76 50.48 -4.07 22.43
N ALA A 77 51.50 -4.93 22.46
CA ALA A 77 51.38 -6.33 22.05
C ALA A 77 50.32 -7.12 22.84
N GLN A 78 50.01 -6.71 24.09
CA GLN A 78 48.96 -7.34 24.89
C GLN A 78 47.55 -7.10 24.34
N LEU A 79 47.32 -6.00 23.62
CA LEU A 79 46.00 -5.66 23.07
C LEU A 79 45.70 -6.40 21.77
N LYS A 80 46.72 -6.76 20.98
CA LYS A 80 46.54 -7.43 19.67
C LYS A 80 45.77 -8.74 19.72
N ASN A 81 45.95 -9.51 20.79
CA ASN A 81 45.26 -10.79 21.02
C ASN A 81 44.34 -10.73 22.24
N SER A 82 43.91 -9.52 22.62
CA SER A 82 42.99 -9.37 23.75
C SER A 82 41.59 -9.82 23.36
N GLU A 83 40.86 -10.36 24.34
CA GLU A 83 39.44 -10.70 24.21
C GLU A 83 38.60 -9.51 23.71
N HIS A 84 39.01 -8.27 24.04
CA HIS A 84 38.37 -7.05 23.58
C HIS A 84 38.47 -6.83 22.06
N VAL A 85 39.59 -7.19 21.43
CA VAL A 85 39.75 -7.11 19.97
C VAL A 85 38.90 -8.15 19.27
N SER A 86 38.78 -9.35 19.85
CA SER A 86 37.86 -10.38 19.35
C SER A 86 36.40 -9.91 19.47
N ALA A 87 35.99 -9.41 20.64
CA ALA A 87 34.64 -8.92 20.87
C ALA A 87 34.23 -7.79 19.91
N LEU A 88 35.16 -6.89 19.55
CA LEU A 88 34.91 -5.85 18.55
C LEU A 88 34.68 -6.42 17.14
N ARG A 89 35.42 -7.48 16.76
CA ARG A 89 35.18 -8.19 15.49
C ARG A 89 33.85 -8.92 15.49
N ASP A 90 33.49 -9.56 16.59
CA ASP A 90 32.21 -10.28 16.71
C ASP A 90 31.03 -9.28 16.62
N LEU A 91 31.11 -8.13 17.29
CA LEU A 91 30.11 -7.07 17.18
C LEU A 91 29.95 -6.55 15.75
N ARG A 92 31.02 -6.51 14.95
CA ARG A 92 30.94 -6.15 13.53
C ARG A 92 30.14 -7.16 12.73
N GLU A 93 30.38 -8.46 12.92
CA GLU A 93 29.62 -9.50 12.22
C GLU A 93 28.13 -9.40 12.57
N VAL A 94 27.82 -9.21 13.85
CA VAL A 94 26.44 -8.95 14.29
C VAL A 94 25.84 -7.71 13.61
N ILE A 95 26.57 -6.61 13.53
CA ILE A 95 26.10 -5.39 12.82
C ILE A 95 25.87 -5.67 11.33
N GLY A 96 26.76 -6.42 10.69
CA GLY A 96 26.63 -6.83 9.28
C GLY A 96 25.37 -7.66 9.04
N ASP A 97 25.13 -8.66 9.90
CA ASP A 97 23.95 -9.52 9.83
C ASP A 97 22.65 -8.74 10.06
N GLU A 98 22.62 -7.84 11.05
CA GLU A 98 21.45 -6.99 11.33
C GLU A 98 21.16 -6.02 10.18
N VAL A 99 22.19 -5.41 9.56
CA VAL A 99 22.01 -4.55 8.39
C VAL A 99 21.48 -5.36 7.21
N ASN A 100 22.03 -6.54 6.95
CA ASN A 100 21.55 -7.41 5.89
C ASN A 100 20.09 -7.86 6.13
N SER A 101 19.76 -8.20 7.37
CA SER A 101 18.39 -8.52 7.79
C SER A 101 17.44 -7.34 7.58
N ALA A 102 17.87 -6.11 7.91
CA ALA A 102 17.09 -4.90 7.66
C ALA A 102 16.87 -4.65 6.15
N VAL A 103 17.88 -4.93 5.31
CA VAL A 103 17.75 -4.84 3.84
C VAL A 103 16.77 -5.88 3.29
N VAL A 104 16.84 -7.12 3.77
CA VAL A 104 15.86 -8.15 3.41
C VAL A 104 14.45 -7.77 3.91
N GLY A 105 14.35 -7.17 5.10
CA GLY A 105 13.10 -6.65 5.65
C GLY A 105 12.45 -5.55 4.78
N MET A 106 13.24 -4.80 4.00
CA MET A 106 12.69 -3.84 3.02
C MET A 106 11.91 -4.53 1.91
N GLN A 107 11.97 -5.84 1.70
CA GLN A 107 11.09 -6.55 0.75
C GLN A 107 9.61 -6.48 1.15
N PHE A 108 9.29 -6.29 2.44
CA PHE A 108 7.91 -6.06 2.90
C PHE A 108 7.33 -4.74 2.40
N HIS A 109 8.20 -3.80 2.04
CA HIS A 109 7.79 -2.59 1.37
C HIS A 109 7.11 -2.90 0.03
N ASP A 110 7.68 -3.79 -0.77
CA ASP A 110 7.14 -4.12 -2.09
C ASP A 110 5.73 -4.70 -1.95
N LEU A 111 5.52 -5.61 -0.99
CA LEU A 111 4.20 -6.13 -0.66
C LEU A 111 3.21 -5.04 -0.20
N THR A 112 3.68 -4.09 0.61
CA THR A 112 2.84 -2.99 1.10
C THR A 112 2.47 -2.03 -0.04
N SER A 113 3.41 -1.71 -0.91
CA SER A 113 3.21 -0.90 -2.12
C SER A 113 2.26 -1.57 -3.11
N GLN A 114 2.33 -2.89 -3.26
CA GLN A 114 1.35 -3.66 -4.04
C GLN A 114 -0.05 -3.58 -3.42
N LEU A 115 -0.19 -3.71 -2.09
CA LEU A 115 -1.49 -3.60 -1.42
C LEU A 115 -2.09 -2.19 -1.55
N ILE A 116 -1.29 -1.13 -1.42
CA ILE A 116 -1.74 0.25 -1.61
C ILE A 116 -2.17 0.46 -3.06
N SER A 117 -1.38 0.02 -4.04
CA SER A 117 -1.71 0.11 -5.47
C SER A 117 -3.03 -0.60 -5.80
N ARG A 118 -3.25 -1.80 -5.24
CA ARG A 118 -4.53 -2.52 -5.37
C ARG A 118 -5.69 -1.74 -4.75
N THR A 119 -5.47 -1.10 -3.61
CA THR A 119 -6.50 -0.30 -2.93
C THR A 119 -6.87 0.94 -3.75
N ILE A 120 -5.88 1.61 -4.36
CA ILE A 120 -6.09 2.71 -5.30
C ILE A 120 -6.91 2.23 -6.51
N SER A 121 -6.53 1.11 -7.13
CA SER A 121 -7.27 0.54 -8.26
C SER A 121 -8.73 0.21 -7.91
N ARG A 122 -8.97 -0.32 -6.71
CA ARG A 122 -10.34 -0.59 -6.22
C ARG A 122 -11.12 0.70 -5.98
N SER A 123 -10.49 1.73 -5.42
CA SER A 123 -11.09 3.06 -5.24
C SER A 123 -11.51 3.66 -6.57
N ASN A 124 -10.66 3.53 -7.59
CA ASN A 124 -10.95 4.01 -8.95
C ASN A 124 -12.11 3.27 -9.60
N GLY A 125 -12.15 1.93 -9.50
CA GLY A 125 -13.31 1.17 -9.97
C GLY A 125 -14.61 1.58 -9.29
N LEU A 126 -14.58 1.85 -7.97
CA LEU A 126 -15.76 2.31 -7.23
C LEU A 126 -16.19 3.73 -7.67
N ARG A 127 -15.23 4.60 -7.98
CA ARG A 127 -15.49 5.97 -8.48
C ARG A 127 -16.16 5.92 -9.86
N ASP A 128 -15.67 5.06 -10.75
CA ASP A 128 -16.23 4.91 -12.09
C ASP A 128 -17.65 4.33 -12.07
N LEU A 129 -17.96 3.44 -11.11
CA LEU A 129 -19.33 3.01 -10.83
C LEU A 129 -20.23 4.17 -10.39
N LEU A 130 -19.77 5.03 -9.48
CA LEU A 130 -20.56 6.18 -9.03
C LEU A 130 -20.80 7.18 -10.17
N LEU A 131 -19.85 7.36 -11.08
CA LEU A 131 -20.05 8.15 -12.29
C LEU A 131 -21.09 7.53 -13.22
N THR A 132 -21.04 6.21 -13.38
CA THR A 132 -22.04 5.45 -14.14
C THR A 132 -23.42 5.63 -13.50
N PHE A 133 -23.52 5.56 -12.18
CA PHE A 133 -24.78 5.75 -11.46
C PHE A 133 -25.32 7.18 -11.55
N LYS A 134 -24.45 8.18 -11.53
CA LYS A 134 -24.82 9.58 -11.77
C LYS A 134 -25.43 9.75 -13.17
N ALA A 135 -24.81 9.17 -14.20
CA ALA A 135 -25.32 9.23 -15.57
C ALA A 135 -26.70 8.56 -15.72
N HIS A 136 -26.94 7.43 -15.04
CA HIS A 136 -28.25 6.78 -15.02
C HIS A 136 -29.27 7.54 -14.16
N GLY A 137 -28.83 8.15 -13.05
CA GLY A 137 -29.65 8.97 -12.15
C GLY A 137 -30.14 10.29 -12.76
N ASP A 138 -29.33 10.92 -13.61
CA ASP A 138 -29.72 12.12 -14.38
C ASP A 138 -30.82 11.81 -15.42
N GLY A 139 -30.99 10.54 -15.79
CA GLY A 139 -32.10 10.06 -16.63
C GLY A 139 -33.41 9.82 -15.87
N ILE A 140 -33.40 9.82 -14.53
CA ILE A 140 -34.59 9.59 -13.71
C ILE A 140 -35.48 10.84 -13.72
N SER A 141 -36.50 10.83 -14.59
CA SER A 141 -37.54 11.86 -14.64
C SER A 141 -38.82 11.41 -13.94
N ALA A 142 -39.61 12.37 -13.42
CA ALA A 142 -40.94 12.13 -12.82
C ALA A 142 -41.96 11.52 -13.82
N ALA A 143 -41.61 11.43 -15.10
CA ALA A 143 -42.39 10.81 -16.16
C ALA A 143 -42.15 9.30 -16.33
N HIS A 144 -41.17 8.70 -15.66
CA HIS A 144 -40.90 7.26 -15.79
C HIS A 144 -41.94 6.40 -15.10
N GLU A 145 -42.37 5.34 -15.79
CA GLU A 145 -43.23 4.33 -15.19
C GLU A 145 -42.48 3.53 -14.11
N PRO A 146 -43.16 3.08 -13.04
CA PRO A 146 -42.53 2.30 -11.97
C PRO A 146 -41.73 1.08 -12.43
N GLY A 147 -42.10 0.48 -13.57
CA GLY A 147 -41.39 -0.65 -14.17
C GLY A 147 -40.07 -0.30 -14.85
N GLU A 148 -39.94 0.91 -15.40
CA GLU A 148 -38.68 1.41 -15.98
C GLU A 148 -37.67 1.74 -14.88
N MET A 149 -38.15 2.26 -13.74
CA MET A 149 -37.35 2.50 -12.54
C MET A 149 -36.75 1.21 -11.97
N ALA A 150 -37.57 0.15 -11.87
CA ALA A 150 -37.14 -1.14 -11.34
C ALA A 150 -36.08 -1.80 -12.23
N ARG A 151 -36.18 -1.62 -13.56
CA ARG A 151 -35.17 -2.06 -14.52
C ARG A 151 -33.86 -1.30 -14.33
N LEU A 152 -33.92 0.03 -14.28
CA LEU A 152 -32.75 0.88 -14.07
C LEU A 152 -31.99 0.54 -12.77
N LEU A 153 -32.71 0.34 -11.67
CA LEU A 153 -32.14 -0.09 -10.39
C LEU A 153 -31.58 -1.53 -10.46
N GLY A 154 -32.21 -2.40 -11.25
CA GLY A 154 -31.71 -3.74 -11.55
C GLY A 154 -30.37 -3.72 -12.28
N ASP A 155 -30.28 -2.91 -13.34
CA ASP A 155 -29.06 -2.73 -14.14
C ASP A 155 -27.91 -2.10 -13.31
N MET A 156 -28.25 -1.16 -12.44
CA MET A 156 -27.33 -0.62 -11.42
C MET A 156 -26.84 -1.72 -10.46
N GLY A 157 -27.75 -2.57 -9.98
CA GLY A 157 -27.44 -3.69 -9.09
C GLY A 157 -26.56 -4.76 -9.74
N GLU A 158 -26.75 -5.04 -11.04
CA GLU A 158 -25.87 -5.93 -11.79
C GLU A 158 -24.48 -5.33 -12.02
N SER A 159 -24.41 -4.03 -12.34
CA SER A 159 -23.13 -3.31 -12.50
C SER A 159 -22.30 -3.33 -11.20
N LEU A 160 -22.94 -3.18 -10.04
CA LEU A 160 -22.29 -3.35 -8.73
C LEU A 160 -21.79 -4.76 -8.49
N LYS A 161 -22.59 -5.77 -8.83
CA LYS A 161 -22.18 -7.17 -8.70
C LYS A 161 -20.99 -7.48 -9.59
N HIS A 162 -20.96 -6.99 -10.81
CA HIS A 162 -19.86 -7.23 -11.75
C HIS A 162 -18.55 -6.59 -11.28
N CYS A 163 -18.58 -5.36 -10.77
CA CYS A 163 -17.40 -4.72 -10.17
C CYS A 163 -16.95 -5.37 -8.86
N SER A 164 -17.86 -6.05 -8.14
CA SER A 164 -17.50 -6.86 -6.98
C SER A 164 -16.94 -8.24 -7.35
N ALA A 165 -17.18 -8.72 -8.57
CA ALA A 165 -16.94 -10.10 -8.98
C ALA A 165 -15.77 -10.30 -9.98
N ASP A 166 -15.31 -9.28 -10.69
CA ASP A 166 -14.33 -9.43 -11.79
C ASP A 166 -13.15 -8.44 -11.66
N PRO A 167 -11.86 -8.85 -11.78
CA PRO A 167 -11.18 -10.06 -11.34
C PRO A 167 -10.07 -9.72 -10.32
N ALA A 168 -10.32 -9.99 -9.04
CA ALA A 168 -9.28 -10.30 -8.05
C ALA A 168 -9.17 -11.82 -7.81
N GLY A 169 -9.84 -12.61 -8.67
CA GLY A 169 -10.10 -14.05 -8.48
C GLY A 169 -8.88 -14.95 -8.67
N GLU A 170 -7.93 -14.59 -9.54
CA GLU A 170 -6.70 -15.38 -9.74
C GLU A 170 -5.53 -14.88 -8.87
N SER A 171 -5.54 -13.61 -8.46
CA SER A 171 -4.49 -13.02 -7.60
C SER A 171 -4.74 -13.26 -6.10
N CYS A 172 -5.84 -13.91 -5.73
CA CYS A 172 -6.27 -14.14 -4.35
C CYS A 172 -5.31 -15.03 -3.54
N HIS A 173 -4.36 -15.72 -4.20
CA HIS A 173 -3.48 -16.69 -3.52
C HIS A 173 -2.04 -16.24 -3.23
N SER A 174 -1.55 -15.09 -3.69
CA SER A 174 -0.10 -14.85 -3.68
C SER A 174 0.49 -14.03 -2.53
N VAL A 175 -0.30 -13.51 -1.58
CA VAL A 175 0.31 -12.82 -0.41
C VAL A 175 0.03 -13.62 0.86
N ARG A 176 0.69 -14.78 0.96
CA ARG A 176 0.80 -15.60 2.18
C ARG A 176 2.14 -15.38 2.88
N GLN A 177 2.73 -14.19 2.85
CA GLN A 177 3.91 -13.91 3.67
C GLN A 177 3.46 -13.50 5.08
N ARG A 178 3.40 -14.48 5.99
CA ARG A 178 3.05 -14.27 7.41
C ARG A 178 4.23 -13.81 8.26
N HIS A 179 5.46 -13.85 7.74
CA HIS A 179 6.65 -13.60 8.56
C HIS A 179 7.82 -12.98 7.80
N LEU A 180 8.55 -12.08 8.49
CA LEU A 180 9.62 -11.20 7.99
C LEU A 180 10.85 -11.92 7.40
N GLY A 181 10.95 -13.24 7.55
CA GLY A 181 12.14 -14.03 7.18
C GLY A 181 11.87 -15.36 6.46
N CYS A 182 10.68 -15.57 5.88
CA CYS A 182 10.40 -16.80 5.13
C CYS A 182 9.48 -16.54 3.93
N GLY A 183 10.03 -16.70 2.74
CA GLY A 183 9.33 -16.80 1.46
C GLY A 183 10.34 -17.13 0.37
N GLU A 184 10.28 -18.33 -0.19
CA GLU A 184 11.07 -18.70 -1.37
C GLU A 184 10.64 -17.83 -2.57
N ILE A 185 11.64 -17.34 -3.31
CA ILE A 185 11.48 -16.43 -4.44
C ILE A 185 11.41 -17.27 -5.74
N GLU A 186 10.27 -17.25 -6.44
CA GLU A 186 10.26 -17.50 -7.88
C GLU A 186 10.70 -16.22 -8.59
N LEU A 187 11.94 -16.22 -9.08
CA LEU A 187 12.49 -15.18 -9.95
C LEU A 187 11.84 -15.32 -11.34
N PHE A 188 11.13 -14.28 -11.81
CA PHE A 188 10.79 -14.10 -13.21
C PHE A 188 11.57 -12.91 -13.77
#